data_AF-A0A1Q8ZL29-F1
#
_entry.id   AF-A0A1Q8ZL29-F1
#
_cell.length_a   1.000
_cell.length_b   1.000
_cell.length_c   1.000
_cell.angle_alpha   90.00
_cell.angle_beta   90.00
_cell.angle_gamma   90.00
#
_symmetry.space_group_name_H-M   'P 1'
#
loop_
_entity.id
_entity.type
_entity.pdbx_description
1 polymer ?
#
loop_
_entity_poly.entity_id
_entity_poly.type
_entity_poly.pdbx_seq_one_letter_code
_entity_poly.pdbx_strand_id
1 'polypeptide(L)'
;MSEAYKAELNTGIWAKAKEMAKNDPAILTDITGIFDPTPISDGTSTVIRLAKADWWGALFSAVSIVPYIGDAIGKSKLLARYGPEGLKLGKAITSYFGKSAKALQESFVEMKGVKEAIAARKRAMEKVREAMKKKRAKTNCKKCSKVPNGRMPANSKNGNWTDAAGNKIAQPADGNGLFKFSEPKTLPDGTKVDGIPYKDGFPDFDKYVVGGRNDISVVTGDAAADARMLLKEKGIASPNERTYVLNHFEDGTVGYVPRAVHDTVEGGVAHVGGASMVNSELF
;
A
#
# COMPACT_ATOMS: atom_id res chain seq x y z
N MET A 1 21.34 5.57 -3.27
CA MET A 1 21.89 6.51 -2.28
C MET A 1 23.22 5.96 -1.78
N SER A 2 24.20 6.81 -1.47
CA SER A 2 25.51 6.37 -0.95
C SER A 2 25.41 5.96 0.53
N GLU A 3 26.24 5.00 0.95
CA GLU A 3 26.35 4.56 2.35
C GLU A 3 26.66 5.70 3.32
N ALA A 4 27.46 6.69 2.88
CA ALA A 4 27.79 7.87 3.65
C ALA A 4 26.56 8.75 3.97
N TYR A 5 25.67 8.93 2.98
CA TYR A 5 24.45 9.72 3.16
C TYR A 5 23.47 9.04 4.12
N LYS A 6 23.38 7.70 4.07
CA LYS A 6 22.60 6.91 5.02
C LYS A 6 23.17 6.97 6.44
N ALA A 7 24.49 6.88 6.58
CA ALA A 7 25.16 6.95 7.87
C ALA A 7 24.99 8.32 8.55
N GLU A 8 25.09 9.41 7.79
CA GLU A 8 24.91 10.78 8.28
C GLU A 8 23.46 11.04 8.74
N LEU A 9 22.47 10.53 8.00
CA LEU A 9 21.05 10.63 8.37
C LEU A 9 20.70 9.73 9.57
N ASN A 10 21.22 8.50 9.62
CA ASN A 10 21.05 7.58 10.75
C ASN A 10 21.73 8.08 12.02
N THR A 11 22.85 8.77 11.93
CA THR A 11 23.51 9.32 13.13
C THR A 11 22.86 10.63 13.57
N GLY A 12 22.55 11.53 12.63
CA GLY A 12 22.03 12.87 12.93
C GLY A 12 20.59 12.92 13.43
N ILE A 13 19.67 12.18 12.81
CA ILE A 13 18.24 12.15 13.22
C ILE A 13 18.10 11.49 14.58
N TRP A 14 18.82 10.39 14.81
CA TRP A 14 18.68 9.57 16.01
C TRP A 14 19.48 10.07 17.21
N ALA A 15 20.65 10.69 16.99
CA ALA A 15 21.34 11.40 18.07
C ALA A 15 20.44 12.52 18.60
N LYS A 16 19.80 13.28 17.71
CA LYS A 16 18.86 14.36 18.08
C LYS A 16 17.61 13.85 18.79
N ALA A 17 16.97 12.79 18.29
CA ALA A 17 15.81 12.20 18.98
C ALA A 17 16.17 11.70 20.39
N LYS A 18 17.34 11.05 20.55
CA LYS A 18 17.85 10.61 21.86
C LYS A 18 18.21 11.76 22.79
N GLU A 19 18.77 12.83 22.24
CA GLU A 19 19.11 14.04 23.00
C GLU A 19 17.86 14.74 23.50
N MET A 20 16.85 14.91 22.64
CA MET A 20 15.56 15.48 23.02
C MET A 20 14.85 14.63 24.09
N ALA A 21 14.93 13.31 23.98
CA ALA A 21 14.34 12.38 24.95
C ALA A 21 14.97 12.43 26.35
N LYS A 22 16.22 12.92 26.48
CA LYS A 22 16.83 13.16 27.79
C LYS A 22 16.15 14.32 28.53
N ASN A 23 15.66 15.30 27.79
CA ASN A 23 15.03 16.50 28.33
C ASN A 23 13.52 16.33 28.49
N ASP A 24 12.89 15.61 27.55
CA ASP A 24 11.48 15.26 27.62
C ASP A 24 11.27 13.82 27.14
N PRO A 25 11.19 12.85 28.08
CA PRO A 25 10.92 11.46 27.75
C PRO A 25 9.60 11.24 27.02
N ALA A 26 8.65 12.19 27.11
CA ALA A 26 7.36 12.09 26.43
C ALA A 26 7.53 12.08 24.89
N ILE A 27 8.63 12.65 24.37
CA ILE A 27 8.93 12.55 22.93
C ILE A 27 9.06 11.10 22.47
N LEU A 28 9.52 10.19 23.33
CA LEU A 28 9.58 8.76 23.03
C LEU A 28 8.17 8.16 23.03
N THR A 29 7.31 8.55 23.98
CA THR A 29 5.90 8.11 24.02
C THR A 29 5.07 8.67 22.88
N ASP A 30 5.39 9.86 22.41
CA ASP A 30 4.70 10.52 21.31
C ASP A 30 5.20 10.02 19.95
N ILE A 31 6.47 9.64 19.86
CA ILE A 31 7.03 8.84 18.76
C ILE A 31 6.67 7.35 18.88
N THR A 32 6.02 6.86 19.94
CA THR A 32 5.56 5.45 20.03
C THR A 32 4.05 5.32 19.95
N GLY A 33 3.27 6.27 20.48
CA GLY A 33 1.81 6.35 20.38
C GLY A 33 1.30 6.70 18.98
N ILE A 34 2.17 7.23 18.10
CA ILE A 34 1.91 7.28 16.66
C ILE A 34 1.97 5.85 16.06
N PHE A 35 2.64 4.88 16.71
CA PHE A 35 3.14 3.65 16.10
C PHE A 35 2.69 2.30 16.69
N ASP A 36 1.64 2.26 17.52
CA ASP A 36 0.84 1.04 17.75
C ASP A 36 -0.55 1.40 18.33
N PRO A 37 -1.68 1.16 17.63
CA PRO A 37 -3.01 1.39 18.18
C PRO A 37 -3.60 0.17 18.92
N THR A 38 -2.80 -0.79 19.38
CA THR A 38 -3.29 -1.88 20.26
C THR A 38 -2.92 -1.66 21.72
N PRO A 39 -3.84 -1.93 22.68
CA PRO A 39 -3.64 -1.57 24.08
C PRO A 39 -2.74 -2.61 24.75
N ILE A 40 -1.45 -2.33 24.86
CA ILE A 40 -0.61 -2.96 25.89
C ILE A 40 -0.69 -2.09 27.13
N SER A 41 -1.85 -2.17 27.78
CA SER A 41 -1.97 -1.95 29.21
C SER A 41 -1.28 -3.11 29.92
N ASP A 42 -0.07 -2.87 30.42
CA ASP A 42 0.23 -3.04 31.83
C ASP A 42 1.63 -2.50 32.18
N GLY A 43 1.66 -1.64 33.20
CA GLY A 43 2.84 -1.47 34.03
C GLY A 43 3.75 -0.30 33.67
N THR A 44 3.62 0.76 34.45
CA THR A 44 4.40 2.01 34.54
C THR A 44 5.90 1.82 34.90
N SER A 45 6.55 0.74 34.46
CA SER A 45 8.00 0.49 34.68
C SER A 45 8.76 0.05 33.41
N THR A 46 8.09 -0.04 32.26
CA THR A 46 8.67 -0.49 30.99
C THR A 46 9.37 0.65 30.21
N VAL A 47 9.06 1.92 30.48
CA VAL A 47 9.60 3.11 29.78
C VAL A 47 11.14 3.21 29.86
N ILE A 48 11.75 2.77 30.95
CA ILE A 48 13.21 2.80 31.14
C ILE A 48 13.90 1.53 30.57
N ARG A 49 13.17 0.42 30.40
CA ARG A 49 13.68 -0.81 29.76
C ARG A 49 13.41 -0.87 28.24
N LEU A 50 12.41 -0.13 27.75
CA LEU A 50 12.13 0.13 26.33
C LEU A 50 13.23 0.94 25.64
N ALA A 51 14.09 1.62 26.39
CA ALA A 51 15.21 2.38 25.83
C ALA A 51 16.26 1.51 25.11
N LYS A 52 16.21 0.16 25.27
CA LYS A 52 17.19 -0.77 24.67
C LYS A 52 16.65 -1.76 23.64
N ALA A 53 15.36 -1.81 23.31
CA ALA A 53 14.89 -2.81 22.35
C ALA A 53 13.77 -2.27 21.44
N ASP A 54 14.16 -2.08 20.18
CA ASP A 54 13.35 -1.92 18.98
C ASP A 54 12.61 -0.59 18.70
N TRP A 55 13.33 0.52 18.78
CA TRP A 55 12.82 1.84 18.36
C TRP A 55 12.56 1.94 16.85
N TRP A 56 13.25 1.12 16.08
CA TRP A 56 13.04 1.00 14.64
C TRP A 56 11.70 0.33 14.34
N GLY A 57 11.34 -0.74 15.05
CA GLY A 57 10.05 -1.42 14.92
C GLY A 57 8.89 -0.50 15.26
N ALA A 58 9.05 0.34 16.28
CA ALA A 58 8.11 1.43 16.57
C ALA A 58 8.05 2.42 15.41
N LEU A 59 9.12 3.14 15.04
CA LEU A 59 9.09 4.12 13.92
C LEU A 59 8.53 3.55 12.61
N PHE A 60 8.73 2.26 12.37
CA PHE A 60 8.29 1.63 11.14
C PHE A 60 6.86 1.09 11.22
N SER A 61 6.38 0.67 12.39
CA SER A 61 4.98 0.23 12.58
C SER A 61 3.92 1.30 12.21
N ALA A 62 4.13 2.60 12.48
CA ALA A 62 3.24 3.69 11.98
C ALA A 62 3.56 4.25 10.61
N VAL A 63 4.50 3.68 9.87
CA VAL A 63 4.56 4.02 8.47
C VAL A 63 3.25 3.63 7.77
N SER A 64 2.54 2.64 8.31
CA SER A 64 1.15 2.32 7.97
C SER A 64 0.10 3.40 8.38
N ILE A 65 0.57 4.61 8.73
CA ILE A 65 -0.17 5.84 9.05
C ILE A 65 0.71 7.04 8.64
N VAL A 66 1.07 7.15 7.36
CA VAL A 66 1.52 8.44 6.82
C VAL A 66 0.42 8.99 5.92
N PRO A 67 -0.52 9.79 6.48
CA PRO A 67 -1.33 10.65 5.64
C PRO A 67 -0.37 11.52 4.82
N TYR A 68 -0.53 11.49 3.49
CA TYR A 68 0.31 12.09 2.42
C TYR A 68 1.14 13.23 2.99
N ILE A 69 2.40 13.35 2.60
CA ILE A 69 3.09 14.54 2.09
C ILE A 69 2.55 15.97 2.46
N GLY A 70 1.25 16.22 2.64
CA GLY A 70 0.65 17.36 3.37
C GLY A 70 0.40 17.20 4.90
N ASP A 71 0.24 16.02 5.51
CA ASP A 71 0.07 15.83 6.97
C ASP A 71 1.41 15.54 7.69
N ALA A 72 2.51 15.61 6.96
CA ALA A 72 3.81 15.96 7.54
C ALA A 72 3.76 17.33 8.24
N ILE A 73 2.81 18.20 7.88
CA ILE A 73 2.53 19.46 8.58
C ILE A 73 1.87 19.19 9.95
N GLY A 74 1.08 18.11 10.10
CA GLY A 74 0.46 17.72 11.38
C GLY A 74 1.44 17.07 12.36
N LYS A 75 2.34 16.20 11.89
CA LYS A 75 3.36 15.55 12.75
C LYS A 75 4.59 16.41 13.00
N SER A 76 4.97 17.30 12.08
CA SER A 76 5.93 18.37 12.39
C SER A 76 5.36 19.33 13.42
N LYS A 77 4.04 19.59 13.45
CA LYS A 77 3.36 20.31 14.54
C LYS A 77 3.36 19.53 15.87
N LEU A 78 3.16 18.21 15.83
CA LEU A 78 3.27 17.38 17.04
C LEU A 78 4.69 17.42 17.64
N LEU A 79 5.72 17.37 16.79
CA LEU A 79 7.10 17.53 17.25
C LEU A 79 7.48 19.01 17.46
N ALA A 80 6.73 19.97 16.93
CA ALA A 80 6.97 21.40 17.12
C ALA A 80 6.77 21.84 18.56
N ARG A 81 5.97 21.10 19.35
CA ARG A 81 5.81 21.38 20.79
C ARG A 81 7.10 21.20 21.58
N TYR A 82 8.08 20.46 21.03
CA TYR A 82 9.44 20.34 21.58
C TYR A 82 10.39 21.41 21.03
N GLY A 83 9.84 22.50 20.47
CA GLY A 83 10.60 23.64 19.98
C GLY A 83 11.30 23.40 18.62
N PRO A 84 12.30 24.23 18.30
CA PRO A 84 12.97 24.23 16.99
C PRO A 84 13.63 22.89 16.62
N GLU A 85 14.16 22.15 17.58
CA GLU A 85 14.82 20.86 17.33
C GLU A 85 13.81 19.77 16.98
N GLY A 86 12.62 19.76 17.61
CA GLY A 86 11.56 18.82 17.24
C GLY A 86 10.99 19.11 15.85
N LEU A 87 10.90 20.38 15.46
CA LEU A 87 10.54 20.77 14.09
C LEU A 87 11.60 20.30 13.08
N LYS A 88 12.90 20.45 13.40
CA LYS A 88 14.00 19.96 12.55
C LYS A 88 13.96 18.43 12.41
N LEU A 89 13.70 17.72 13.51
CA LEU A 89 13.55 16.26 13.52
C LEU A 89 12.38 15.82 12.64
N GLY A 90 11.20 16.45 12.80
CA GLY A 90 10.03 16.18 11.95
C GLY A 90 10.29 16.45 10.46
N LYS A 91 10.99 17.53 10.13
CA LYS A 91 11.42 17.84 8.75
C LYS A 91 12.43 16.82 8.22
N ALA A 92 13.35 16.33 9.03
CA ALA A 92 14.34 15.34 8.62
C ALA A 92 13.68 13.97 8.36
N ILE A 93 12.77 13.53 9.24
CA ILE A 93 11.95 12.33 9.05
C ILE A 93 11.11 12.48 7.77
N THR A 94 10.48 13.63 7.54
CA THR A 94 9.70 13.90 6.33
C THR A 94 10.57 13.91 5.07
N SER A 95 11.75 14.52 5.11
CA SER A 95 12.69 14.55 3.99
C SER A 95 13.26 13.15 3.67
N TYR A 96 13.35 12.29 4.68
CA TYR A 96 13.89 10.94 4.51
C TYR A 96 12.81 9.94 4.06
N PHE A 97 11.67 9.92 4.75
CA PHE A 97 10.58 8.95 4.53
C PHE A 97 9.42 9.49 3.68
N GLY A 98 9.26 10.82 3.60
CA GLY A 98 8.16 11.47 2.87
C GLY A 98 8.44 11.73 1.39
N LYS A 99 9.59 11.30 0.87
CA LYS A 99 9.93 11.47 -0.56
C LYS A 99 9.17 10.52 -1.49
N SER A 100 8.84 9.30 -1.05
CA SER A 100 7.95 8.37 -1.77
C SER A 100 7.70 7.08 -0.96
N ALA A 101 6.59 6.38 -1.25
CA ALA A 101 6.29 5.04 -0.74
C ALA A 101 7.40 4.00 -1.06
N LYS A 102 8.14 4.21 -2.14
CA LYS A 102 9.30 3.39 -2.53
C LYS A 102 10.45 3.53 -1.54
N ALA A 103 10.93 4.76 -1.29
CA ALA A 103 12.06 5.01 -0.39
C ALA A 103 11.79 4.50 1.03
N LEU A 104 10.54 4.57 1.43
CA LEU A 104 10.03 4.06 2.68
C LEU A 104 10.09 2.53 2.78
N GLN A 105 9.63 1.82 1.76
CA GLN A 105 9.75 0.36 1.67
C GLN A 105 11.22 -0.08 1.60
N GLU A 106 12.06 0.58 0.80
CA GLU A 106 13.50 0.30 0.71
C GLU A 106 14.19 0.43 2.07
N SER A 107 13.87 1.50 2.82
CA SER A 107 14.37 1.70 4.18
C SER A 107 13.92 0.57 5.10
N PHE A 108 12.65 0.18 5.03
CA PHE A 108 12.11 -0.94 5.80
C PHE A 108 12.81 -2.27 5.52
N VAL A 109 13.05 -2.57 4.25
CA VAL A 109 13.77 -3.78 3.82
C VAL A 109 15.18 -3.78 4.39
N GLU A 110 15.89 -2.64 4.31
CA GLU A 110 17.25 -2.50 4.83
C GLU A 110 17.34 -2.71 6.35
N MET A 111 16.33 -2.26 7.10
CA MET A 111 16.38 -2.27 8.57
C MET A 111 15.72 -3.47 9.23
N LYS A 112 14.64 -3.97 8.64
CA LYS A 112 13.82 -5.05 9.21
C LYS A 112 13.91 -6.34 8.43
N GLY A 113 14.46 -6.30 7.23
CA GLY A 113 14.43 -7.42 6.31
C GLY A 113 13.18 -7.42 5.44
N VAL A 114 13.26 -8.23 4.39
CA VAL A 114 12.24 -8.31 3.34
C VAL A 114 10.89 -8.82 3.87
N LYS A 115 10.89 -9.80 4.78
CA LYS A 115 9.65 -10.43 5.27
C LYS A 115 8.79 -9.45 6.06
N GLU A 116 9.41 -8.69 6.95
CA GLU A 116 8.79 -7.69 7.80
C GLU A 116 8.28 -6.51 6.98
N ALA A 117 9.03 -6.08 5.97
CA ALA A 117 8.61 -5.05 5.03
C ALA A 117 7.37 -5.48 4.23
N ILE A 118 7.33 -6.72 3.75
CA ILE A 118 6.15 -7.30 3.07
C ILE A 118 4.94 -7.32 4.02
N ALA A 119 5.12 -7.78 5.26
CA ALA A 119 4.02 -7.83 6.24
C ALA A 119 3.46 -6.44 6.55
N ALA A 120 4.34 -5.44 6.69
CA ALA A 120 3.94 -4.04 6.87
C ALA A 120 3.15 -3.51 5.67
N ARG A 121 3.61 -3.79 4.45
CA ARG A 121 2.90 -3.43 3.21
C ARG A 121 1.51 -4.06 3.14
N LYS A 122 1.37 -5.35 3.49
CA LYS A 122 0.07 -6.05 3.49
C LYS A 122 -0.92 -5.40 4.44
N ARG A 123 -0.49 -5.04 5.66
CA ARG A 123 -1.33 -4.32 6.64
C ARG A 123 -1.71 -2.92 6.17
N ALA A 124 -0.78 -2.20 5.53
CA ALA A 124 -1.06 -0.89 4.94
C ALA A 124 -2.13 -1.00 3.85
N MET A 125 -1.97 -1.95 2.93
CA MET A 125 -2.94 -2.23 1.87
C MET A 125 -4.32 -2.65 2.42
N GLU A 126 -4.37 -3.45 3.49
CA GLU A 126 -5.62 -3.81 4.17
C GLU A 126 -6.36 -2.56 4.68
N LYS A 127 -5.65 -1.59 5.29
CA LYS A 127 -6.26 -0.33 5.73
C LYS A 127 -6.81 0.49 4.55
N VAL A 128 -6.09 0.54 3.43
CA VAL A 128 -6.53 1.20 2.19
C VAL A 128 -7.82 0.53 1.68
N ARG A 129 -7.83 -0.80 1.59
CA ARG A 129 -9.00 -1.60 1.16
C ARG A 129 -10.21 -1.36 2.05
N GLU A 130 -10.04 -1.42 3.38
CA GLU A 130 -11.12 -1.20 4.33
C GLU A 130 -11.71 0.21 4.23
N ALA A 131 -10.86 1.23 4.06
CA ALA A 131 -11.34 2.59 3.84
C ALA A 131 -12.04 2.74 2.48
N MET A 132 -11.57 2.08 1.43
CA MET A 132 -12.26 2.05 0.13
C MET A 132 -13.63 1.37 0.22
N LYS A 133 -13.73 0.25 0.95
CA LYS A 133 -14.99 -0.46 1.20
C LYS A 133 -16.00 0.44 1.94
N LYS A 134 -15.56 1.11 3.01
CA LYS A 134 -16.37 2.08 3.77
C LYS A 134 -16.82 3.27 2.92
N LYS A 135 -15.92 3.78 2.06
CA LYS A 135 -16.22 4.87 1.11
C LYS A 135 -17.31 4.47 0.14
N ARG A 136 -17.20 3.26 -0.43
CA ARG A 136 -18.15 2.72 -1.39
C ARG A 136 -19.53 2.50 -0.76
N ALA A 137 -19.55 1.95 0.45
CA ALA A 137 -20.78 1.75 1.22
C ALA A 137 -21.41 3.06 1.73
N LYS A 138 -20.85 4.23 1.39
CA LYS A 138 -21.31 5.57 1.82
C LYS A 138 -21.47 5.70 3.34
N THR A 139 -20.69 4.92 4.09
CA THR A 139 -20.68 5.00 5.55
C THR A 139 -19.95 6.27 5.98
N ASN A 140 -20.38 6.89 7.09
CA ASN A 140 -19.68 8.05 7.63
C ASN A 140 -18.25 7.65 8.02
N CYS A 141 -17.28 8.12 7.25
CA CYS A 141 -15.91 7.63 7.31
C CYS A 141 -14.95 8.80 7.14
N LYS A 142 -14.35 9.22 8.26
CA LYS A 142 -13.34 10.29 8.33
C LYS A 142 -12.11 10.02 7.43
N LYS A 143 -11.83 8.75 7.12
CA LYS A 143 -10.67 8.31 6.32
C LYS A 143 -10.99 8.10 4.83
N CYS A 144 -12.22 8.35 4.38
CA CYS A 144 -12.64 8.02 3.02
C CYS A 144 -12.22 9.06 1.98
N SER A 145 -11.92 10.29 2.38
CA SER A 145 -11.25 11.28 1.52
C SER A 145 -9.79 10.90 1.21
N LYS A 146 -9.20 10.02 2.02
CA LYS A 146 -7.78 9.65 2.03
C LYS A 146 -7.43 8.48 1.10
N VAL A 147 -8.42 7.91 0.43
CA VAL A 147 -8.26 6.76 -0.48
C VAL A 147 -8.79 7.09 -1.87
N PRO A 148 -8.25 6.46 -2.93
CA PRO A 148 -8.75 6.64 -4.28
C PRO A 148 -10.25 6.31 -4.35
N ASN A 149 -10.92 6.87 -5.36
CA ASN A 149 -12.26 6.42 -5.68
C ASN A 149 -12.17 4.97 -6.17
N GLY A 150 -12.94 4.06 -5.57
CA GLY A 150 -13.02 2.67 -5.99
C GLY A 150 -13.54 2.58 -7.41
N ARG A 151 -12.64 2.55 -8.39
CA ARG A 151 -12.98 2.46 -9.81
C ARG A 151 -13.48 1.05 -10.09
N MET A 152 -14.75 0.95 -10.44
CA MET A 152 -15.40 -0.28 -10.88
C MET A 152 -16.06 -0.03 -12.23
N PRO A 153 -16.18 -1.04 -13.11
CA PRO A 153 -16.77 -0.88 -14.42
C PRO A 153 -18.25 -0.51 -14.31
N ALA A 154 -18.72 0.41 -15.13
CA ALA A 154 -20.15 0.70 -15.26
C ALA A 154 -20.79 -0.23 -16.30
N ASN A 155 -22.08 -0.49 -16.15
CA ASN A 155 -22.87 -1.15 -17.19
C ASN A 155 -22.81 -0.34 -18.49
N SER A 156 -22.41 -0.97 -19.59
CA SER A 156 -22.22 -0.31 -20.88
C SER A 156 -22.29 -1.31 -22.03
N LYS A 157 -22.01 -0.85 -23.25
CA LYS A 157 -21.86 -1.71 -24.43
C LYS A 157 -20.70 -2.72 -24.32
N ASN A 158 -19.76 -2.50 -23.40
CA ASN A 158 -18.58 -3.36 -23.22
C ASN A 158 -18.80 -4.47 -22.17
N GLY A 159 -19.91 -4.43 -21.43
CA GLY A 159 -20.20 -5.40 -20.37
C GLY A 159 -21.17 -4.88 -19.32
N ASN A 160 -21.71 -5.80 -18.52
CA ASN A 160 -22.66 -5.50 -17.47
C ASN A 160 -22.41 -6.36 -16.23
N TRP A 161 -22.76 -5.81 -15.07
CA TRP A 161 -22.86 -6.57 -13.82
C TRP A 161 -24.01 -7.56 -13.92
N THR A 162 -23.79 -8.78 -13.43
CA THR A 162 -24.80 -9.82 -13.40
C THR A 162 -24.93 -10.48 -12.03
N ASP A 163 -26.13 -10.93 -11.70
CA ASP A 163 -26.37 -11.83 -10.57
C ASP A 163 -25.88 -13.26 -10.88
N ALA A 164 -26.07 -14.18 -9.93
CA ALA A 164 -25.69 -15.59 -10.09
C ALA A 164 -26.47 -16.32 -11.20
N ALA A 165 -27.64 -15.83 -11.58
CA ALA A 165 -28.45 -16.35 -12.67
C ALA A 165 -28.09 -15.73 -14.03
N GLY A 166 -27.16 -14.76 -14.06
CA GLY A 166 -26.73 -14.07 -15.26
C GLY A 166 -27.59 -12.87 -15.66
N ASN A 167 -28.57 -12.48 -14.83
CA ASN A 167 -29.41 -11.31 -15.11
C ASN A 167 -28.64 -10.03 -14.84
N LYS A 168 -28.84 -9.02 -15.70
CA LYS A 168 -28.23 -7.71 -15.52
C LYS A 168 -28.70 -7.05 -14.22
N ILE A 169 -27.75 -6.59 -13.42
CA ILE A 169 -27.99 -5.84 -12.17
C ILE A 169 -27.33 -4.47 -12.22
N ALA A 170 -27.71 -3.59 -11.29
CA ALA A 170 -26.96 -2.36 -11.05
C ALA A 170 -25.54 -2.68 -10.55
N GLN A 171 -24.61 -1.73 -10.70
CA GLN A 171 -23.27 -1.87 -10.12
C GLN A 171 -23.40 -2.10 -8.60
N PRO A 172 -22.90 -3.22 -8.05
CA PRO A 172 -23.13 -3.60 -6.66
C PRO A 172 -22.43 -2.64 -5.70
N ALA A 173 -23.17 -2.18 -4.69
CA ALA A 173 -22.71 -1.17 -3.74
C ALA A 173 -21.61 -1.69 -2.79
N ASP A 174 -21.58 -2.98 -2.50
CA ASP A 174 -20.51 -3.63 -1.73
C ASP A 174 -19.27 -3.90 -2.60
N GLY A 175 -19.43 -3.90 -3.92
CA GLY A 175 -18.41 -4.19 -4.92
C GLY A 175 -18.19 -5.68 -5.16
N ASN A 176 -19.12 -6.54 -4.74
CA ASN A 176 -19.06 -7.99 -5.00
C ASN A 176 -20.01 -8.36 -6.14
N GLY A 177 -19.54 -9.18 -7.07
CA GLY A 177 -20.38 -9.67 -8.16
C GLY A 177 -19.57 -10.07 -9.39
N LEU A 178 -20.26 -10.49 -10.46
CA LEU A 178 -19.62 -10.80 -11.73
C LEU A 178 -19.81 -9.62 -12.69
N PHE A 179 -18.72 -9.11 -13.27
CA PHE A 179 -18.80 -8.22 -14.42
C PHE A 179 -18.66 -9.05 -15.70
N LYS A 180 -19.77 -9.29 -16.39
CA LYS A 180 -19.84 -10.06 -17.62
C LYS A 180 -19.50 -9.18 -18.83
N PHE A 181 -18.58 -9.61 -19.67
CA PHE A 181 -18.27 -8.93 -20.92
C PHE A 181 -19.44 -9.07 -21.91
N SER A 182 -19.59 -8.09 -22.80
CA SER A 182 -20.57 -8.20 -23.89
C SER A 182 -20.21 -9.30 -24.88
N GLU A 183 -18.91 -9.52 -25.08
CA GLU A 183 -18.36 -10.61 -25.88
C GLU A 183 -17.26 -11.34 -25.08
N PRO A 184 -17.18 -12.68 -25.15
CA PRO A 184 -16.14 -13.45 -24.50
C PRO A 184 -14.74 -12.99 -24.92
N LYS A 185 -13.83 -12.86 -23.95
CA LYS A 185 -12.42 -12.54 -24.21
C LYS A 185 -11.63 -13.82 -24.43
N THR A 186 -10.80 -13.83 -25.47
CA THR A 186 -9.89 -14.95 -25.73
C THR A 186 -8.52 -14.60 -25.14
N LEU A 187 -8.04 -15.44 -24.23
CA LEU A 187 -6.72 -15.30 -23.61
C LEU A 187 -5.62 -15.85 -24.53
N PRO A 188 -4.33 -15.56 -24.26
CA PRO A 188 -3.23 -16.01 -25.10
C PRO A 188 -3.08 -17.54 -25.20
N ASP A 189 -3.61 -18.29 -24.22
CA ASP A 189 -3.65 -19.76 -24.22
C ASP A 189 -4.90 -20.34 -24.94
N GLY A 190 -5.74 -19.48 -25.52
CA GLY A 190 -6.99 -19.85 -26.20
C GLY A 190 -8.21 -19.96 -25.27
N THR A 191 -8.03 -19.81 -23.96
CA THR A 191 -9.14 -19.84 -22.99
C THR A 191 -10.12 -18.71 -23.27
N LYS A 192 -11.43 -19.02 -23.26
CA LYS A 192 -12.49 -18.02 -23.36
C LYS A 192 -12.97 -17.61 -21.96
N VAL A 193 -13.09 -16.30 -21.75
CA VAL A 193 -13.50 -15.70 -20.48
C VAL A 193 -14.70 -14.80 -20.72
N ASP A 194 -15.84 -15.17 -20.13
CA ASP A 194 -17.10 -14.42 -20.29
C ASP A 194 -17.23 -13.24 -19.32
N GLY A 195 -16.43 -13.20 -18.26
CA GLY A 195 -16.48 -12.14 -17.27
C GLY A 195 -15.44 -12.30 -16.17
N ILE A 196 -15.31 -11.25 -15.36
CA ILE A 196 -14.38 -11.19 -14.23
C ILE A 196 -15.16 -11.03 -12.93
N PRO A 197 -14.98 -11.94 -11.95
CA PRO A 197 -15.53 -11.74 -10.62
C PRO A 197 -14.85 -10.56 -9.93
N TYR A 198 -15.61 -9.83 -9.12
CA TYR A 198 -15.13 -8.76 -8.28
C TYR A 198 -15.37 -9.10 -6.81
N LYS A 199 -14.39 -8.76 -5.97
CA LYS A 199 -14.41 -8.90 -4.52
C LYS A 199 -14.02 -7.57 -3.87
N ASP A 200 -14.88 -7.04 -3.01
CA ASP A 200 -14.72 -5.72 -2.38
C ASP A 200 -14.38 -4.59 -3.39
N GLY A 201 -14.87 -4.73 -4.62
CA GLY A 201 -14.67 -3.82 -5.74
C GLY A 201 -13.29 -3.86 -6.41
N PHE A 202 -12.54 -4.94 -6.22
CA PHE A 202 -11.35 -5.29 -7.00
C PHE A 202 -11.64 -6.50 -7.90
N PRO A 203 -11.13 -6.52 -9.15
CA PRO A 203 -11.23 -7.69 -10.00
C PRO A 203 -10.41 -8.84 -9.42
N ASP A 204 -11.01 -10.03 -9.39
CA ASP A 204 -10.34 -11.27 -9.00
C ASP A 204 -9.76 -11.93 -10.25
N PHE A 205 -8.45 -11.72 -10.44
CA PHE A 205 -7.67 -12.31 -11.52
C PHE A 205 -6.98 -13.61 -11.14
N ASP A 206 -7.20 -14.19 -9.94
CA ASP A 206 -6.38 -15.29 -9.41
C ASP A 206 -6.30 -16.49 -10.37
N LYS A 207 -7.37 -16.75 -11.14
CA LYS A 207 -7.43 -17.82 -12.15
C LYS A 207 -6.56 -17.59 -13.38
N TYR A 208 -6.14 -16.35 -13.64
CA TYR A 208 -5.48 -15.92 -14.87
C TYR A 208 -4.04 -15.44 -14.63
N VAL A 209 -3.54 -15.54 -13.39
CA VAL A 209 -2.19 -15.08 -13.04
C VAL A 209 -1.16 -16.12 -13.44
N VAL A 210 -0.28 -15.76 -14.39
CA VAL A 210 0.82 -16.64 -14.80
C VAL A 210 1.93 -16.61 -13.76
N GLY A 211 2.35 -17.78 -13.29
CA GLY A 211 3.37 -17.91 -12.24
C GLY A 211 2.88 -17.51 -10.85
N GLY A 212 1.57 -17.32 -10.68
CA GLY A 212 0.93 -16.99 -9.40
C GLY A 212 1.21 -15.57 -8.92
N ARG A 213 0.66 -15.24 -7.74
CA ARG A 213 0.90 -13.98 -7.05
C ARG A 213 2.22 -14.04 -6.28
N ASN A 214 2.99 -12.97 -6.37
CA ASN A 214 4.34 -12.92 -5.85
C ASN A 214 4.54 -11.70 -4.95
N ASP A 215 5.17 -11.94 -3.80
CA ASP A 215 5.72 -10.89 -2.96
C ASP A 215 7.10 -10.48 -3.47
N ILE A 216 7.30 -9.18 -3.67
CA ILE A 216 8.60 -8.55 -3.94
C ILE A 216 8.99 -7.60 -2.80
N SER A 217 10.27 -7.31 -2.63
CA SER A 217 10.75 -6.48 -1.50
C SER A 217 10.14 -5.09 -1.50
N VAL A 218 9.97 -4.48 -2.68
CA VAL A 218 9.44 -3.13 -2.85
C VAL A 218 8.44 -3.11 -4.00
N VAL A 219 7.23 -2.60 -3.75
CA VAL A 219 6.19 -2.38 -4.76
C VAL A 219 5.99 -0.88 -4.93
N THR A 220 6.28 -0.38 -6.12
CA THR A 220 6.20 1.05 -6.44
C THR A 220 4.84 1.46 -7.00
N GLY A 221 4.07 0.49 -7.51
CA GLY A 221 2.83 0.72 -8.25
C GLY A 221 3.06 1.04 -9.73
N ASP A 222 4.32 1.07 -10.18
CA ASP A 222 4.69 1.15 -11.59
C ASP A 222 4.96 -0.25 -12.14
N ALA A 223 4.20 -0.67 -13.15
CA ALA A 223 4.25 -2.03 -13.67
C ALA A 223 5.62 -2.41 -14.24
N ALA A 224 6.32 -1.47 -14.87
CA ALA A 224 7.63 -1.74 -15.48
C ALA A 224 8.74 -1.85 -14.43
N ALA A 225 8.74 -0.96 -13.42
CA ALA A 225 9.69 -1.01 -12.31
C ALA A 225 9.51 -2.27 -11.47
N ASP A 226 8.27 -2.61 -11.15
CA ASP A 226 7.97 -3.77 -10.31
C ASP A 226 8.17 -5.09 -11.09
N ALA A 227 8.03 -5.09 -12.42
CA ALA A 227 8.38 -6.23 -13.27
C ALA A 227 9.88 -6.51 -13.26
N ARG A 228 10.72 -5.46 -13.35
CA ARG A 228 12.17 -5.60 -13.21
C ARG A 228 12.56 -6.15 -11.83
N MET A 229 11.86 -5.74 -10.79
CA MET A 229 12.08 -6.26 -9.43
C MET A 229 11.66 -7.73 -9.31
N LEU A 230 10.50 -8.09 -9.86
CA LEU A 230 10.01 -9.47 -9.87
C LEU A 230 10.98 -10.40 -10.61
N LEU A 231 11.48 -9.99 -11.78
CA LEU A 231 12.51 -10.73 -12.49
C LEU A 231 13.78 -10.87 -11.66
N LYS A 232 14.26 -9.79 -11.04
CA LYS A 232 15.49 -9.79 -10.23
C LYS A 232 15.40 -10.71 -9.02
N GLU A 233 14.27 -10.69 -8.29
CA GLU A 233 14.13 -11.39 -7.02
C GLU A 233 13.61 -12.82 -7.15
N LYS A 234 12.80 -13.08 -8.18
CA LYS A 234 12.10 -14.36 -8.36
C LYS A 234 12.45 -15.08 -9.66
N GLY A 235 13.18 -14.44 -10.58
CA GLY A 235 13.45 -15.01 -11.91
C GLY A 235 12.22 -15.08 -12.81
N ILE A 236 11.13 -14.37 -12.46
CA ILE A 236 9.88 -14.41 -13.22
C ILE A 236 9.85 -13.23 -14.20
N ALA A 237 9.97 -13.55 -15.49
CA ALA A 237 9.83 -12.59 -16.58
C ALA A 237 8.37 -12.53 -17.09
N SER A 238 8.06 -11.47 -17.83
CA SER A 238 6.81 -11.41 -18.58
C SER A 238 6.76 -12.57 -19.60
N PRO A 239 5.67 -13.35 -19.66
CA PRO A 239 5.53 -14.38 -20.68
C PRO A 239 5.55 -13.79 -22.10
N ASN A 240 4.90 -12.63 -22.26
CA ASN A 240 4.90 -11.82 -23.49
C ASN A 240 4.35 -10.43 -23.17
N GLU A 241 5.16 -9.37 -23.29
CA GLU A 241 4.80 -8.00 -22.92
C GLU A 241 3.65 -7.40 -23.76
N ARG A 242 3.39 -7.96 -24.96
CA ARG A 242 2.28 -7.55 -25.81
C ARG A 242 0.93 -8.11 -25.37
N THR A 243 0.92 -9.22 -24.65
CA THR A 243 -0.32 -9.91 -24.27
C THR A 243 -0.50 -10.04 -22.76
N TYR A 244 0.54 -9.75 -21.98
CA TYR A 244 0.52 -9.75 -20.53
C TYR A 244 1.02 -8.41 -19.97
N VAL A 245 0.50 -8.07 -18.81
CA VAL A 245 0.90 -6.89 -18.03
C VAL A 245 1.04 -7.29 -16.57
N LEU A 246 1.96 -6.65 -15.86
CA LEU A 246 2.09 -6.85 -14.42
C LEU A 246 0.93 -6.14 -13.72
N ASN A 247 0.08 -6.92 -13.06
CA ASN A 247 -0.98 -6.43 -12.19
C ASN A 247 -0.45 -6.27 -10.76
N HIS A 248 -0.89 -5.20 -10.10
CA HIS A 248 -0.73 -5.00 -8.66
C HIS A 248 -2.01 -5.41 -7.97
N PHE A 249 -1.94 -6.41 -7.10
CA PHE A 249 -3.09 -6.87 -6.36
C PHE A 249 -3.34 -6.02 -5.11
N GLU A 250 -4.56 -6.10 -4.62
CA GLU A 250 -5.07 -5.32 -3.49
C GLU A 250 -4.40 -5.66 -2.15
N ASP A 251 -3.69 -6.78 -2.05
CA ASP A 251 -2.88 -7.14 -0.88
C ASP A 251 -1.40 -6.69 -1.00
N GLY A 252 -1.02 -6.06 -2.11
CA GLY A 252 0.35 -5.62 -2.36
C GLY A 252 1.27 -6.72 -2.91
N THR A 253 0.72 -7.83 -3.41
CA THR A 253 1.44 -8.76 -4.30
C THR A 253 1.38 -8.29 -5.75
N VAL A 254 2.21 -8.87 -6.60
CA VAL A 254 2.23 -8.62 -8.05
C VAL A 254 2.17 -9.92 -8.84
N GLY A 255 1.72 -9.86 -10.10
CA GLY A 255 1.68 -11.03 -10.98
C GLY A 255 1.24 -10.67 -12.40
N TYR A 256 1.62 -11.50 -13.38
CA TYR A 256 1.28 -11.24 -14.78
C TYR A 256 -0.13 -11.71 -15.11
N VAL A 257 -0.95 -10.81 -15.65
CA VAL A 257 -2.33 -11.06 -16.07
C VAL A 257 -2.46 -10.73 -17.56
N PRO A 258 -3.27 -11.48 -18.34
CA PRO A 258 -3.53 -11.15 -19.73
C PRO A 258 -4.14 -9.76 -19.90
N ARG A 259 -3.60 -8.96 -20.83
CA ARG A 259 -4.10 -7.62 -21.12
C ARG A 259 -5.56 -7.61 -21.59
N ALA A 260 -5.98 -8.65 -22.31
CA ALA A 260 -7.35 -8.82 -22.81
C ALA A 260 -8.44 -8.75 -21.71
N VAL A 261 -8.10 -9.08 -20.45
CA VAL A 261 -9.03 -8.97 -19.32
C VAL A 261 -8.66 -7.86 -18.32
N HIS A 262 -7.43 -7.36 -18.36
CA HIS A 262 -6.93 -6.31 -17.47
C HIS A 262 -7.06 -4.90 -18.07
N ASP A 263 -6.61 -4.69 -19.31
CA ASP A 263 -6.51 -3.37 -19.92
C ASP A 263 -7.86 -2.92 -20.49
N THR A 264 -8.43 -1.82 -19.98
CA THR A 264 -9.72 -1.32 -20.46
C THR A 264 -9.71 -0.94 -21.94
N VAL A 265 -8.54 -0.59 -22.49
CA VAL A 265 -8.37 -0.28 -23.92
C VAL A 265 -8.45 -1.53 -24.80
N GLU A 266 -8.16 -2.71 -24.26
CA GLU A 266 -8.36 -4.01 -24.91
C GLU A 266 -9.74 -4.62 -24.58
N GLY A 267 -10.59 -3.85 -23.90
CA GLY A 267 -11.90 -4.28 -23.43
C GLY A 267 -11.87 -5.11 -22.16
N GLY A 268 -10.76 -5.10 -21.42
CA GLY A 268 -10.66 -5.58 -20.05
C GLY A 268 -11.45 -4.72 -19.06
N VAL A 269 -11.36 -5.07 -17.78
CA VAL A 269 -12.20 -4.48 -16.74
C VAL A 269 -11.55 -3.28 -16.05
N ALA A 270 -12.35 -2.29 -15.64
CA ALA A 270 -11.84 -1.12 -14.95
C ALA A 270 -11.56 -1.41 -13.47
N HIS A 271 -10.42 -0.97 -12.96
CA HIS A 271 -10.07 -1.11 -11.55
C HIS A 271 -9.19 0.06 -11.06
N VAL A 272 -8.98 0.12 -9.75
CA VAL A 272 -8.00 1.03 -9.15
C VAL A 272 -6.60 0.51 -9.49
N GLY A 273 -5.73 1.38 -10.00
CA GLY A 273 -4.35 1.01 -10.34
C GLY A 273 -3.46 0.89 -9.10
N GLY A 274 -2.40 0.06 -9.19
CA GLY A 274 -1.46 -0.16 -8.10
C GLY A 274 -0.84 1.12 -7.55
N ALA A 275 -0.42 2.03 -8.42
CA ALA A 275 0.10 3.34 -8.04
C ALA A 275 -0.90 4.16 -7.20
N SER A 276 -2.20 4.08 -7.47
CA SER A 276 -3.20 4.80 -6.67
C SER A 276 -3.36 4.22 -5.26
N MET A 277 -3.11 2.92 -5.07
CA MET A 277 -3.14 2.29 -3.75
C MET A 277 -1.87 2.58 -2.96
N VAL A 278 -0.70 2.33 -3.58
CA VAL A 278 0.63 2.52 -2.96
C VAL A 278 0.88 3.98 -2.59
N ASN A 279 0.37 4.91 -3.39
CA ASN A 279 0.53 6.33 -3.08
C ASN A 279 -0.62 6.88 -2.24
N SER A 280 -1.62 6.10 -1.82
CA SER A 280 -2.74 6.61 -1.01
C SER A 280 -2.29 7.08 0.38
N GLU A 281 -3.05 7.97 1.03
CA GLU A 281 -2.74 8.50 2.38
C GLU A 281 -2.81 7.47 3.50
N LEU A 282 -3.37 6.28 3.22
CA LEU A 282 -3.51 5.23 4.22
C LEU A 282 -2.52 4.08 4.01
N PHE A 283 -1.69 4.15 2.97
CA PHE A 283 -0.58 3.23 2.74
C PHE A 283 0.60 3.61 3.63
#